data_AF-A0A7V1D5Q7-F1
#
_entry.id   AF-A0A7V1D5Q7-F1
#
_cell.length_a   1.000
_cell.length_b   1.000
_cell.length_c   1.000
_cell.angle_alpha   90.00
_cell.angle_beta   90.00
_cell.angle_gamma   90.00
#
_symmetry.space_group_name_H-M   'P 1'
#
loop_
_entity.id
_entity.type
_entity.pdbx_description
1 polymer ?
#
loop_
_entity_poly.entity_id
_entity_poly.type
_entity_poly.pdbx_seq_one_letter_code
_entity_poly.pdbx_strand_id
1 'polypeptide(L)'
;MALTEEALQAHREQLKCGFKDLDEFFPQCMDEATTLLSPEGVKAYIDGASLICMIGRGVGPVLTYLEEMPEVASKLGEPMLELVSQSVWKMSRTPNGVAIPPFLQTIGEASRRLGSGELLEGYIDMVFDFMERTTGSIHGFHTTIPSPGLPEFLNQVPVLLGALSCEGVKNWIEYG
;
A
#
# COMPACT_ATOMS: atom_id res chain seq x y z
N MET A 1 5.75 -23.13 11.52
CA MET A 1 6.63 -23.23 12.71
C MET A 1 6.92 -21.80 13.09
N ALA A 2 6.73 -21.41 14.36
CA ALA A 2 7.06 -20.05 14.78
C ALA A 2 8.55 -19.77 14.57
N LEU A 3 8.89 -18.56 14.13
CA LEU A 3 10.27 -18.13 13.98
C LEU A 3 11.02 -18.23 15.31
N THR A 4 12.31 -18.55 15.25
CA THR A 4 13.16 -18.47 16.45
C THR A 4 13.32 -17.00 16.86
N GLU A 5 13.51 -16.74 18.16
CA GLU A 5 13.76 -15.38 18.66
C GLU A 5 14.95 -14.71 17.96
N GLU A 6 16.00 -15.47 17.67
CA GLU A 6 17.19 -15.00 16.93
C GLU A 6 16.86 -14.56 15.49
N ALA A 7 16.06 -15.35 14.77
CA ALA A 7 15.65 -15.01 13.41
C ALA A 7 14.72 -13.79 13.40
N LEU A 8 13.78 -13.72 14.35
CA LEU A 8 12.89 -12.59 14.51
C LEU A 8 13.65 -11.29 14.82
N GLN A 9 14.64 -11.35 15.72
CA GLN A 9 15.52 -10.23 16.03
C GLN A 9 16.31 -9.77 14.79
N ALA A 10 16.86 -10.70 14.01
CA ALA A 10 17.58 -10.37 12.78
C ALA A 10 16.68 -9.66 11.75
N HIS A 11 15.44 -10.10 11.58
CA HIS A 11 14.46 -9.42 10.72
C HIS A 11 14.06 -8.04 11.27
N ARG A 12 13.93 -7.91 12.59
CA ARG A 12 13.60 -6.64 13.24
C ARG A 12 14.70 -5.59 13.06
N GLU A 13 15.96 -6.01 13.03
CA GLU A 13 17.13 -5.16 12.77
C GLU A 13 17.23 -4.71 11.29
N GLN A 14 16.73 -5.53 10.36
CA GLN A 14 16.63 -5.16 8.95
C GLN A 14 15.56 -4.09 8.70
N LEU A 15 14.46 -4.15 9.46
CA LEU A 15 13.39 -3.16 9.40
C LEU A 15 13.90 -1.79 9.89
N LYS A 16 14.08 -0.84 8.97
CA LYS A 16 14.50 0.54 9.26
C LYS A 16 13.32 1.35 9.79
N CYS A 17 12.77 0.93 10.92
CA CYS A 17 11.64 1.58 11.57
C CYS A 17 11.79 1.63 13.09
N GLY A 18 11.70 2.84 13.65
CA GLY A 18 11.92 3.12 15.07
C GLY A 18 10.66 3.13 15.93
N PHE A 19 9.48 2.86 15.36
CA PHE A 19 8.23 2.81 16.13
C PHE A 19 8.21 1.55 17.00
N LYS A 20 8.17 1.73 18.32
CA LYS A 20 8.06 0.63 19.29
C LYS A 20 6.69 -0.04 19.26
N ASP A 21 5.67 0.69 18.84
CA ASP A 21 4.31 0.18 18.68
C ASP A 21 4.25 -0.99 17.68
N LEU A 22 5.25 -1.11 16.79
CA LEU A 22 5.36 -2.27 15.89
C LEU A 22 5.78 -3.55 16.59
N ASP A 23 6.51 -3.46 17.72
CA ASP A 23 7.15 -4.62 18.35
C ASP A 23 6.10 -5.64 18.86
N GLU A 24 4.88 -5.18 19.16
CA GLU A 24 3.75 -6.03 19.54
C GLU A 24 3.24 -6.88 18.36
N PHE A 25 3.16 -6.31 17.15
CA PHE A 25 2.56 -6.93 15.97
C PHE A 25 3.57 -7.62 15.05
N PHE A 26 4.82 -7.16 15.10
CA PHE A 26 5.90 -7.62 14.23
C PHE A 26 6.13 -9.14 14.26
N PRO A 27 6.10 -9.84 15.42
CA PRO A 27 6.25 -11.29 15.46
C PRO A 27 5.19 -12.02 14.63
N GLN A 28 3.92 -11.64 14.77
CA GLN A 28 2.83 -12.24 14.02
C GLN A 28 2.95 -11.97 12.52
N CYS A 29 3.27 -10.73 12.14
CA CYS A 29 3.46 -10.36 10.73
C CYS A 29 4.62 -11.14 10.09
N MET A 30 5.70 -11.40 10.85
CA MET A 30 6.86 -12.15 10.36
C MET A 30 6.59 -13.65 10.26
N ASP A 31 5.85 -14.24 11.20
CA ASP A 31 5.42 -15.64 11.12
C ASP A 31 4.57 -15.88 9.86
N GLU A 32 3.66 -14.95 9.55
CA GLU A 32 2.86 -15.01 8.32
C GLU A 32 3.72 -14.80 7.07
N ALA A 33 4.53 -13.74 7.03
CA ALA A 33 5.39 -13.44 5.89
C ALA A 33 6.35 -14.59 5.55
N THR A 34 6.98 -15.21 6.55
CA THR A 34 7.91 -16.34 6.32
C THR A 34 7.20 -17.65 5.98
N THR A 35 5.89 -17.76 6.26
CA THR A 35 5.07 -18.89 5.83
C THR A 35 4.63 -18.74 4.37
N LEU A 36 4.33 -17.51 3.94
CA LEU A 36 3.71 -17.22 2.64
C LEU A 36 4.69 -16.83 1.53
N LEU A 37 5.86 -16.28 1.89
CA LEU A 37 6.79 -15.69 0.95
C LEU A 37 8.09 -16.49 0.86
N SER A 38 8.78 -16.36 -0.27
CA SER A 38 10.16 -16.79 -0.45
C SER A 38 11.13 -15.97 0.43
N PRO A 39 12.37 -16.43 0.64
CA PRO A 39 13.39 -15.63 1.33
C PRO A 39 13.62 -14.26 0.69
N GLU A 40 13.61 -14.18 -0.65
CA GLU A 40 13.67 -12.93 -1.40
C GLU A 40 12.43 -12.05 -1.18
N GLY A 41 11.25 -12.67 -1.14
CA GLY A 41 9.98 -12.01 -0.83
C GLY A 41 9.94 -11.43 0.58
N VAL A 42 10.41 -12.16 1.59
CA VAL A 42 10.53 -11.65 2.98
C VAL A 42 11.45 -10.43 3.02
N LYS A 43 12.57 -10.46 2.29
CA LYS A 43 13.46 -9.31 2.18
C LYS A 43 12.76 -8.11 1.52
N ALA A 44 12.10 -8.31 0.38
CA ALA A 44 11.35 -7.26 -0.32
C ALA A 44 10.22 -6.67 0.54
N TYR A 45 9.57 -7.51 1.34
CA TYR A 45 8.55 -7.13 2.30
C TYR A 45 9.12 -6.20 3.39
N ILE A 46 10.24 -6.56 4.03
CA ILE A 46 10.90 -5.71 5.04
C ILE A 46 11.44 -4.42 4.41
N ASP A 47 12.00 -4.49 3.21
CA ASP A 47 12.49 -3.32 2.46
C ASP A 47 11.34 -2.34 2.14
N GLY A 48 10.17 -2.85 1.73
CA GLY A 48 8.97 -2.06 1.49
C GLY A 48 8.41 -1.41 2.75
N ALA A 49 8.33 -2.16 3.86
CA ALA A 49 7.91 -1.61 5.16
C ALA A 49 8.87 -0.51 5.66
N SER A 50 10.18 -0.71 5.45
CA SER A 50 11.22 0.29 5.74
C SER A 50 11.02 1.56 4.91
N LEU A 51 10.75 1.42 3.62
CA LEU A 51 10.47 2.56 2.72
C LEU A 51 9.27 3.37 3.20
N ILE A 52 8.17 2.69 3.58
CA ILE A 52 6.96 3.33 4.09
C ILE A 52 7.24 4.03 5.43
N CYS A 53 8.04 3.44 6.32
CA CYS A 53 8.38 4.09 7.60
C CYS A 53 9.11 5.42 7.40
N MET A 54 9.96 5.51 6.38
CA MET A 54 10.74 6.73 6.08
C MET A 54 9.92 7.89 5.53
N ILE A 55 8.65 7.71 5.17
CA ILE A 55 7.81 8.80 4.61
C ILE A 55 7.30 9.78 5.68
N GLY A 56 7.48 9.47 6.98
CA GLY A 56 7.15 10.37 8.08
C GLY A 56 5.64 10.55 8.34
N ARG A 57 4.82 9.50 8.14
CA ARG A 57 3.35 9.56 8.27
C ARG A 57 2.80 8.76 9.46
N GLY A 58 3.63 8.55 10.49
CA GLY A 58 3.28 7.78 11.68
C GLY A 58 3.34 6.26 11.45
N VAL A 59 2.93 5.50 12.46
CA VAL A 59 3.04 4.03 12.47
C VAL A 59 1.98 3.33 11.61
N GLY A 60 0.79 3.94 11.47
CA GLY A 60 -0.38 3.34 10.80
C GLY A 60 -0.09 2.78 9.40
N PRO A 61 0.50 3.56 8.46
CA PRO A 61 0.83 3.06 7.12
C PRO A 61 1.78 1.86 7.13
N VAL A 62 2.73 1.81 8.07
CA VAL A 62 3.69 0.70 8.17
C VAL A 62 2.97 -0.54 8.68
N LEU A 63 2.11 -0.41 9.70
CA LEU A 63 1.30 -1.52 10.21
C LEU A 63 0.39 -2.10 9.13
N THR A 64 -0.38 -1.26 8.43
CA THR A 64 -1.27 -1.75 7.36
C THR A 64 -0.50 -2.48 6.26
N TYR A 65 0.68 -2.00 5.90
CA TYR A 65 1.53 -2.71 4.93
C TYR A 65 2.01 -4.06 5.47
N LEU A 66 2.47 -4.11 6.73
CA LEU A 66 2.94 -5.34 7.36
C LEU A 66 1.81 -6.39 7.47
N GLU A 67 0.59 -5.94 7.78
CA GLU A 67 -0.58 -6.80 7.94
C GLU A 67 -1.08 -7.37 6.60
N GLU A 68 -1.22 -6.54 5.56
CA GLU A 68 -1.93 -6.96 4.35
C GLU A 68 -1.01 -7.62 3.30
N MET A 69 0.24 -7.19 3.21
CA MET A 69 1.06 -7.48 2.03
C MET A 69 1.54 -8.93 1.89
N PRO A 70 1.77 -9.72 2.96
CA PRO A 70 2.09 -11.15 2.82
C PRO A 70 1.02 -11.91 2.03
N GLU A 71 -0.26 -11.69 2.33
CA GLU A 71 -1.38 -12.34 1.64
C GLU A 71 -1.50 -11.86 0.19
N VAL A 72 -1.40 -10.54 -0.04
CA VAL A 72 -1.44 -9.94 -1.38
C VAL A 72 -0.35 -10.53 -2.28
N ALA A 73 0.89 -10.58 -1.78
CA ALA A 73 2.03 -11.10 -2.51
C ALA A 73 1.94 -12.61 -2.76
N SER A 74 1.43 -13.38 -1.79
CA SER A 74 1.23 -14.83 -1.95
C SER A 74 0.22 -15.15 -3.06
N LYS A 75 -0.84 -14.34 -3.19
CA LYS A 75 -1.91 -14.55 -4.18
C LYS A 75 -1.57 -14.00 -5.57
N LEU A 76 -0.98 -12.81 -5.62
CA LEU A 76 -0.83 -12.04 -6.86
C LEU A 76 0.62 -11.97 -7.37
N GLY A 77 1.58 -12.45 -6.57
CA GLY A 77 3.00 -12.43 -6.86
C GLY A 77 3.78 -11.45 -5.98
N GLU A 78 4.99 -11.86 -5.59
CA GLU A 78 5.90 -11.06 -4.76
C GLU A 78 6.29 -9.68 -5.33
N PRO A 79 6.28 -9.42 -6.66
CA PRO A 79 6.48 -8.06 -7.19
C PRO A 79 5.49 -7.01 -6.66
N MET A 80 4.33 -7.42 -6.12
CA MET A 80 3.35 -6.50 -5.52
C MET A 80 3.89 -5.80 -4.27
N LEU A 81 4.86 -6.39 -3.56
CA LEU A 81 5.52 -5.78 -2.40
C LEU A 81 6.22 -4.46 -2.79
N GLU A 82 7.02 -4.51 -3.86
CA GLU A 82 7.71 -3.34 -4.39
C GLU A 82 6.72 -2.36 -5.03
N LEU A 83 5.76 -2.85 -5.82
CA LEU A 83 4.77 -2.00 -6.47
C LEU A 83 4.01 -1.11 -5.47
N VAL A 84 3.50 -1.70 -4.38
CA VAL A 84 2.73 -0.97 -3.36
C VAL A 84 3.62 -0.02 -2.56
N SER A 85 4.80 -0.47 -2.11
CA SER A 85 5.70 0.39 -1.33
C SER A 85 6.24 1.58 -2.14
N GLN A 86 6.58 1.36 -3.40
CA GLN A 86 6.98 2.44 -4.32
C GLN A 86 5.82 3.39 -4.64
N SER A 87 4.59 2.88 -4.73
CA SER A 87 3.40 3.72 -4.88
C SER A 87 3.18 4.64 -3.68
N VAL A 88 3.30 4.11 -2.46
CA VAL A 88 3.25 4.92 -1.24
C VAL A 88 4.35 5.99 -1.23
N TRP A 89 5.58 5.61 -1.59
CA TRP A 89 6.70 6.55 -1.71
C TRP A 89 6.40 7.66 -2.72
N LYS A 90 5.95 7.33 -3.93
CA LYS A 90 5.56 8.31 -4.97
C LYS A 90 4.47 9.24 -4.45
N MET A 91 3.40 8.71 -3.87
CA MET A 91 2.28 9.51 -3.33
C MET A 91 2.75 10.47 -2.22
N SER A 92 3.66 10.03 -1.35
CA SER A 92 4.22 10.84 -0.25
C SER A 92 4.95 12.10 -0.71
N ARG A 93 5.44 12.10 -1.97
CA ARG A 93 6.16 13.21 -2.60
C ARG A 93 5.23 14.20 -3.31
N THR A 94 3.94 14.04 -3.12
CA THR A 94 2.90 14.97 -3.60
C THR A 94 2.20 15.63 -2.40
N PRO A 95 1.37 16.65 -2.61
CA PRO A 95 0.48 17.17 -1.56
C PRO A 95 -0.50 16.12 -1.00
N ASN A 96 -0.69 14.97 -1.67
CA ASN A 96 -1.70 13.96 -1.36
C ASN A 96 -1.28 12.95 -0.29
N GLY A 97 -0.23 13.19 0.49
CA GLY A 97 0.19 12.22 1.51
C GLY A 97 -0.85 11.90 2.60
N VAL A 98 -1.93 12.69 2.70
CA VAL A 98 -3.11 12.39 3.53
C VAL A 98 -3.94 11.21 3.01
N ALA A 99 -3.80 10.86 1.73
CA ALA A 99 -4.51 9.75 1.09
C ALA A 99 -3.76 8.41 1.22
N ILE A 100 -2.54 8.39 1.78
CA ILE A 100 -1.76 7.15 1.93
C ILE A 100 -2.47 6.13 2.82
N PRO A 101 -3.00 6.47 4.02
CA PRO A 101 -3.73 5.51 4.83
C PRO A 101 -4.93 4.87 4.11
N PRO A 102 -5.89 5.63 3.53
CA PRO A 102 -6.99 5.00 2.80
C PRO A 102 -6.51 4.26 1.55
N PHE A 103 -5.45 4.70 0.87
CA PHE A 103 -4.87 3.96 -0.26
C PHE A 103 -4.42 2.56 0.17
N LEU A 104 -3.61 2.45 1.23
CA LEU A 104 -3.15 1.16 1.74
C LEU A 104 -4.31 0.27 2.19
N GLN A 105 -5.33 0.84 2.83
CA GLN A 105 -6.54 0.11 3.25
C GLN A 105 -7.31 -0.51 2.07
N THR A 106 -7.21 0.07 0.87
CA THR A 106 -7.87 -0.49 -0.33
C THR A 106 -7.11 -1.65 -0.96
N ILE A 107 -5.80 -1.82 -0.70
CA ILE A 107 -4.96 -2.82 -1.38
C ILE A 107 -5.44 -4.24 -1.10
N GLY A 108 -5.75 -4.55 0.16
CA GLY A 108 -6.27 -5.86 0.55
C GLY A 108 -7.56 -6.22 -0.21
N GLU A 109 -8.54 -5.30 -0.24
CA GLU A 109 -9.80 -5.55 -0.94
C GLU A 109 -9.63 -5.62 -2.46
N ALA A 110 -8.84 -4.70 -3.04
CA ALA A 110 -8.52 -4.73 -4.46
C ALA A 110 -7.85 -6.05 -4.85
N SER A 111 -6.90 -6.54 -4.04
CA SER A 111 -6.21 -7.80 -4.33
C SER A 111 -7.17 -9.00 -4.38
N ARG A 112 -8.11 -9.08 -3.43
CA ARG A 112 -9.10 -10.17 -3.34
C ARG A 112 -10.10 -10.14 -4.50
N ARG A 113 -10.47 -8.95 -4.97
CA ARG A 113 -11.47 -8.76 -6.03
C ARG A 113 -10.90 -8.93 -7.42
N LEU A 114 -9.69 -8.45 -7.64
CA LEU A 114 -9.09 -8.37 -8.97
C LEU A 114 -8.39 -9.67 -9.37
N GLY A 115 -7.80 -10.39 -8.42
CA GLY A 115 -7.33 -11.76 -8.64
C GLY A 115 -6.11 -11.91 -9.56
N SER A 116 -5.48 -10.83 -10.03
CA SER A 116 -4.18 -10.85 -10.69
C SER A 116 -3.33 -9.61 -10.35
N GLY A 117 -2.01 -9.76 -10.39
CA GLY A 117 -1.08 -8.64 -10.20
C GLY A 117 -1.23 -7.54 -11.24
N GLU A 118 -1.45 -7.91 -12.51
CA GLU A 118 -1.70 -6.95 -13.62
C GLU A 118 -2.94 -6.08 -13.37
N LEU A 119 -4.01 -6.65 -12.82
CA LEU A 119 -5.22 -5.89 -12.50
C LEU A 119 -5.03 -5.01 -11.27
N LEU A 120 -4.27 -5.45 -10.26
CA LEU A 120 -3.91 -4.61 -9.12
C LEU A 120 -3.04 -3.42 -9.55
N GLU A 121 -2.09 -3.64 -10.47
CA GLU A 121 -1.30 -2.57 -11.09
C GLU A 121 -2.20 -1.58 -11.84
N GLY A 122 -3.11 -2.06 -12.69
CA GLY A 122 -4.08 -1.20 -13.37
C GLY A 122 -5.01 -0.42 -12.42
N TYR A 123 -5.37 -1.00 -11.27
CA TYR A 123 -6.10 -0.28 -10.22
C TYR A 123 -5.25 0.85 -9.61
N ILE A 124 -3.98 0.58 -9.28
CA ILE A 124 -3.06 1.59 -8.75
C ILE A 124 -2.86 2.71 -9.77
N ASP A 125 -2.65 2.38 -11.05
CA ASP A 125 -2.52 3.37 -12.12
C ASP A 125 -3.76 4.27 -12.24
N MET A 126 -4.96 3.69 -12.12
CA MET A 126 -6.22 4.46 -12.10
C MET A 126 -6.30 5.41 -10.89
N VAL A 127 -5.87 4.98 -9.71
CA VAL A 127 -5.79 5.84 -8.52
C VAL A 127 -4.82 7.01 -8.76
N PHE A 128 -3.67 6.74 -9.37
CA PHE A 128 -2.67 7.77 -9.68
C PHE A 128 -3.17 8.77 -10.74
N ASP A 129 -3.81 8.29 -11.82
CA ASP A 129 -4.43 9.17 -12.83
C ASP A 129 -5.47 10.11 -12.17
N PHE A 130 -6.35 9.55 -11.33
CA PHE A 130 -7.34 10.34 -10.62
C PHE A 130 -6.68 11.37 -9.70
N MET A 131 -5.67 10.96 -8.92
CA MET A 131 -4.88 11.84 -8.06
C MET A 131 -4.28 12.99 -8.86
N GLU A 132 -3.59 12.71 -9.95
CA GLU A 132 -2.89 13.71 -10.76
C GLU A 132 -3.86 14.72 -11.38
N ARG A 133 -4.97 14.25 -11.97
CA ARG A 133 -5.99 15.09 -12.60
C ARG A 133 -6.72 16.01 -11.63
N THR A 134 -6.85 15.60 -10.38
CA THR A 134 -7.60 16.33 -9.35
C THR A 134 -6.71 17.10 -8.37
N THR A 135 -5.39 16.95 -8.48
CA THR A 135 -4.41 17.74 -7.72
C THR A 135 -4.29 19.14 -8.32
N GLY A 136 -4.49 20.18 -7.49
CA GLY A 136 -4.51 21.57 -7.94
C GLY A 136 -3.17 22.29 -7.85
N SER A 137 -3.07 23.42 -8.56
CA SER A 137 -1.97 24.38 -8.44
C SER A 137 -2.52 25.80 -8.36
N ILE A 138 -1.99 26.60 -7.42
CA ILE A 138 -2.32 28.04 -7.32
C ILE A 138 -1.61 28.85 -8.42
N HIS A 139 -0.46 28.38 -8.91
CA HIS A 139 0.41 29.13 -9.85
C HIS A 139 0.84 28.33 -11.09
N GLY A 140 0.08 27.30 -11.49
CA GLY A 140 0.25 26.57 -12.75
C GLY A 140 1.44 25.60 -12.84
N PHE A 141 2.49 25.78 -12.04
CA PHE A 141 3.72 24.97 -12.12
C PHE A 141 4.02 24.14 -10.87
N HIS A 142 3.54 24.56 -9.70
CA HIS A 142 3.71 23.82 -8.46
C HIS A 142 2.36 23.29 -7.98
N THR A 143 2.18 21.97 -8.03
CA THR A 143 1.03 21.31 -7.39
C THR A 143 1.18 21.48 -5.87
N THR A 144 0.36 22.35 -5.29
CA THR A 144 0.39 22.67 -3.85
C THR A 144 -0.93 22.32 -3.16
N ILE A 145 -1.98 22.04 -3.92
CA ILE A 145 -3.31 21.73 -3.40
C ILE A 145 -3.54 20.22 -3.55
N PRO A 146 -3.74 19.45 -2.47
CA PRO A 146 -4.08 18.04 -2.57
C PRO A 146 -5.40 17.86 -3.32
N SER A 147 -5.56 16.71 -3.97
CA SER A 147 -6.82 16.28 -4.54
C SER A 147 -7.90 16.31 -3.46
N PRO A 148 -8.99 17.09 -3.64
CA PRO A 148 -10.09 17.10 -2.70
C PRO A 148 -10.91 15.80 -2.77
N GLY A 149 -10.90 15.11 -3.93
CA GLY A 149 -11.69 13.92 -4.16
C GLY A 149 -10.99 12.61 -3.86
N LEU A 150 -9.65 12.56 -3.83
CA LEU A 150 -8.89 11.31 -3.69
C LEU A 150 -9.21 10.55 -2.40
N PRO A 151 -9.21 11.17 -1.19
CA PRO A 151 -9.58 10.45 0.02
C PRO A 151 -11.00 9.89 -0.02
N GLU A 152 -11.95 10.66 -0.56
CA GLU A 152 -13.35 10.24 -0.67
C GLU A 152 -13.49 9.06 -1.64
N PHE A 153 -12.86 9.15 -2.82
CA PHE A 153 -12.83 8.07 -3.79
C PHE A 153 -12.29 6.77 -3.18
N LEU A 154 -11.15 6.82 -2.50
CA LEU A 154 -10.54 5.64 -1.86
C LEU A 154 -11.46 5.01 -0.80
N ASN A 155 -12.19 5.82 -0.04
CA ASN A 155 -13.18 5.30 0.93
C ASN A 155 -14.36 4.57 0.25
N GLN A 156 -14.69 4.92 -1.01
CA GLN A 156 -15.74 4.25 -1.78
C GLN A 156 -15.25 2.99 -2.51
N VAL A 157 -13.94 2.80 -2.69
CA VAL A 157 -13.37 1.68 -3.46
C VAL A 157 -13.90 0.31 -3.02
N PRO A 158 -14.02 -0.04 -1.72
CA PRO A 158 -14.55 -1.34 -1.32
C PRO A 158 -15.98 -1.59 -1.82
N VAL A 159 -16.81 -0.55 -1.85
CA VAL A 159 -18.18 -0.62 -2.37
C VAL A 159 -18.16 -0.72 -3.89
N LEU A 160 -17.35 0.10 -4.56
CA LEU A 160 -17.25 0.16 -6.01
C LEU A 160 -16.73 -1.15 -6.61
N LEU A 161 -15.65 -1.73 -6.07
CA LEU A 161 -15.14 -3.05 -6.48
C LEU A 161 -16.08 -4.20 -6.08
N GLY A 162 -17.03 -3.94 -5.18
CA GLY A 162 -18.14 -4.85 -4.88
C GLY A 162 -19.22 -4.89 -5.96
N ALA A 163 -19.38 -3.81 -6.74
CA ALA A 163 -20.49 -3.61 -7.67
C ALA A 163 -20.06 -3.52 -9.15
N LEU A 164 -18.81 -3.16 -9.42
CA LEU A 164 -18.30 -2.83 -10.76
C LEU A 164 -16.98 -3.57 -11.04
N SER A 165 -16.70 -3.81 -12.33
CA SER A 165 -15.35 -4.17 -12.78
C SER A 165 -14.39 -2.97 -12.65
N CYS A 166 -13.07 -3.19 -12.72
CA CYS A 166 -12.10 -2.09 -12.80
C CYS A 166 -12.44 -1.07 -13.90
N GLU A 167 -12.83 -1.55 -15.08
CA GLU A 167 -13.30 -0.70 -16.17
C GLU A 167 -14.58 0.06 -15.80
N GLY A 168 -15.51 -0.58 -15.09
CA GLY A 168 -16.70 0.06 -14.56
C GLY A 168 -16.39 1.17 -13.55
N VAL A 169 -15.43 0.95 -12.65
CA VAL A 169 -14.95 1.98 -11.70
C VAL A 169 -14.31 3.15 -12.46
N LYS A 170 -13.48 2.86 -13.47
CA LYS A 170 -12.89 3.90 -14.33
C LYS A 170 -13.95 4.76 -15.01
N ASN A 171 -14.97 4.12 -15.61
CA ASN A 171 -16.08 4.84 -16.25
C ASN A 171 -16.90 5.66 -15.22
N TRP A 172 -17.06 5.16 -13.99
CA TRP A 172 -17.72 5.90 -12.91
C TRP A 172 -16.94 7.16 -12.53
N ILE A 173 -15.61 7.07 -12.41
CA ILE A 173 -14.73 8.23 -12.17
C ILE A 173 -14.82 9.25 -13.32
N GLU A 174 -14.89 8.77 -14.57
CA GLU A 174 -14.97 9.64 -15.75
C GLU A 174 -16.32 10.35 -15.89
N TYR A 175 -17.40 9.78 -15.35
CA TYR A 175 -18.73 10.36 -15.41
C TYR A 175 -18.86 11.66 -14.57
N GLY A 176 -18.19 11.71 -13.41
CA GLY A 176 -18.21 12.85 -12.49
C GLY A 176 -19.10 12.65 -11.27
#